data_AF-A0A9P8VXJ0-F1
#
_entry.id   AF-A0A9P8VXJ0-F1
#
_cell.length_a   1.000
_cell.length_b   1.000
_cell.length_c   1.000
_cell.angle_alpha   90.00
_cell.angle_beta   90.00
_cell.angle_gamma   90.00
#
_symmetry.space_group_name_H-M   'P 1'
#
loop_
_entity.id
_entity.type
_entity.pdbx_description
1 polymer ?
#
loop_
_entity_poly.entity_id
_entity_poly.type
_entity_poly.pdbx_seq_one_letter_code
_entity_poly.pdbx_strand_id
1 'polypeptide(L)' 'MRGKWELDDPVLVGKEFVQKELIKSCHVDSGYRGRDVVVAIVKRRYHWLTIWTNVVKNILSCPVC' A
#
# COMPACT_ATOMS: atom_id res chain seq x y z
N MET A 1 16.05 -24.42 -11.13
CA MET A 1 16.00 -23.03 -11.62
C MET A 1 15.32 -22.18 -10.55
N ARG A 2 16.08 -21.41 -9.75
CA ARG A 2 15.51 -20.45 -8.78
C ARG A 2 15.40 -19.11 -9.49
N GLY A 3 14.18 -18.73 -9.86
CA GLY A 3 13.90 -17.40 -10.40
C GLY A 3 14.27 -16.36 -9.35
N LYS A 4 15.31 -15.60 -9.66
CA LYS A 4 15.74 -14.42 -8.92
C LYS A 4 14.63 -13.39 -9.13
N TRP A 5 13.70 -13.30 -8.19
CA TRP A 5 12.77 -12.17 -8.13
C TRP A 5 13.65 -10.96 -7.80
N GLU A 6 14.14 -10.27 -8.82
CA GLU A 6 14.63 -8.90 -8.68
C GLU A 6 13.44 -8.13 -8.10
N LEU A 7 13.47 -7.93 -6.79
CA LEU A 7 12.59 -6.99 -6.13
C LEU A 7 13.06 -5.64 -6.64
N ASP A 8 12.41 -5.15 -7.70
CA ASP A 8 12.58 -3.78 -8.15
C ASP A 8 12.54 -2.86 -6.92
N ASP A 9 13.44 -1.89 -6.88
CA ASP A 9 13.46 -0.92 -5.79
C ASP A 9 12.06 -0.28 -5.65
N PRO A 10 11.56 -0.09 -4.41
CA PRO A 10 10.23 0.48 -4.21
C PRO A 10 10.07 1.82 -4.95
N VAL A 11 9.00 1.96 -5.73
CA VAL A 11 8.77 3.14 -6.54
C VAL A 11 8.44 4.34 -5.65
N LEU A 12 9.18 5.45 -5.81
CA LEU A 12 8.91 6.69 -5.09
C LEU A 12 7.60 7.34 -5.58
N VAL A 13 6.65 7.55 -4.67
CA VAL A 13 5.34 8.16 -4.99
C VAL A 13 5.18 9.49 -4.25
N GLY A 14 5.36 10.61 -4.96
CA GLY A 14 5.26 11.94 -4.35
C GLY A 14 3.85 12.54 -4.25
N LYS A 15 2.89 12.07 -5.05
CA LYS A 15 1.55 12.67 -5.15
C LYS A 15 0.56 11.98 -4.22
N GLU A 16 -0.03 12.72 -3.27
CA GLU A 16 -0.94 12.17 -2.25
C GLU A 16 -2.16 11.46 -2.84
N PHE A 17 -2.75 11.99 -3.92
CA PHE A 17 -3.89 11.31 -4.57
C PHE A 17 -3.50 9.92 -5.11
N VAL A 18 -2.28 9.78 -5.65
CA VAL A 18 -1.78 8.48 -6.14
C VAL A 18 -1.57 7.54 -4.97
N GLN A 19 -0.97 8.02 -3.87
CA GLN A 19 -0.80 7.23 -2.65
C GLN A 19 -2.15 6.70 -2.14
N LYS A 20 -3.19 7.55 -2.13
CA LYS A 20 -4.55 7.17 -1.74
C LYS A 20 -5.12 6.07 -2.62
N GLU A 21 -5.04 6.21 -3.94
CA GLU A 21 -5.55 5.19 -4.87
C GLU A 21 -4.79 3.86 -4.73
N LEU A 22 -3.47 3.91 -4.53
CA LEU A 22 -2.65 2.71 -4.28
C LEU A 22 -3.04 2.00 -2.99
N ILE A 23 -3.25 2.73 -1.89
CA ILE A 23 -3.71 2.16 -0.62
C ILE A 23 -5.09 1.52 -0.81
N LYS A 24 -6.01 2.22 -1.48
CA LYS A 24 -7.38 1.74 -1.72
C LYS A 24 -7.37 0.46 -2.55
N SER A 25 -6.62 0.41 -3.65
CA SER A 25 -6.43 -0.81 -4.44
C SER A 25 -5.85 -1.94 -3.59
N CYS A 26 -4.76 -1.69 -2.85
CA CYS A 26 -4.17 -2.73 -2.00
C CYS A 26 -5.16 -3.27 -0.94
N HIS A 27 -5.97 -2.40 -0.33
CA HIS A 27 -6.97 -2.80 0.65
C HIS A 27 -8.10 -3.61 0.02
N VAL A 28 -8.68 -3.15 -1.09
CA VAL A 28 -9.81 -3.80 -1.78
C VAL A 28 -9.37 -5.10 -2.46
N ASP A 29 -8.29 -5.06 -3.25
CA ASP A 29 -7.83 -6.19 -4.07
C ASP A 29 -7.30 -7.35 -3.22
N SER A 30 -6.92 -7.07 -1.96
CA SER A 30 -6.53 -8.11 -1.01
C SER A 30 -7.70 -8.70 -0.21
N GLY A 31 -8.93 -8.24 -0.46
CA GLY A 31 -10.15 -8.65 0.24
C GLY A 31 -10.36 -7.91 1.56
N TYR A 32 -10.25 -6.58 1.54
CA TYR A 32 -10.44 -5.68 2.70
C TYR A 32 -9.48 -5.98 3.85
N ARG A 33 -8.20 -6.27 3.56
CA ARG A 33 -7.22 -6.58 4.61
C ARG A 33 -6.94 -5.37 5.50
N GLY A 34 -6.66 -5.67 6.77
CA GLY A 34 -6.35 -4.65 7.78
C GLY A 34 -5.03 -3.92 7.53
N ARG A 35 -4.83 -2.85 8.31
CA ARG A 35 -3.72 -1.90 8.19
C ARG A 35 -2.34 -2.53 8.07
N ASP A 36 -2.01 -3.53 8.89
CA ASP A 36 -0.66 -4.09 8.94
C ASP A 36 -0.30 -4.83 7.65
N VAL A 37 -1.28 -5.56 7.11
CA VAL A 37 -1.14 -6.29 5.84
C VAL A 37 -1.00 -5.30 4.69
N VAL A 38 -1.85 -4.27 4.63
CA VAL A 38 -1.80 -3.26 3.57
C VAL A 38 -0.48 -2.48 3.63
N VAL A 39 0.01 -2.11 4.81
CA VAL A 39 1.33 -1.48 4.98
C VAL A 39 2.43 -2.39 4.45
N ALA A 40 2.39 -3.69 4.75
CA ALA A 40 3.40 -4.63 4.27
C ALA A 40 3.40 -4.77 2.73
N ILE A 41 2.22 -4.78 2.11
CA ILE A 41 2.08 -4.81 0.64
C ILE A 41 2.60 -3.52 0.02
N VAL A 42 2.19 -2.37 0.56
CA VAL A 42 2.58 -1.05 0.04
C VAL A 42 4.08 -0.83 0.15
N LYS A 43 4.69 -1.10 1.31
CA LYS A 43 6.14 -0.92 1.53
C LYS A 43 7.03 -1.79 0.65
N ARG A 44 6.51 -2.91 0.14
CA ARG A 44 7.25 -3.79 -0.78
C ARG A 44 7.31 -3.24 -2.21
N ARG A 45 6.38 -2.35 -2.59
CA ARG A 45 6.21 -1.88 -3.97
C ARG A 45 6.43 -0.38 -4.13
N TYR A 46 6.22 0.37 -3.06
CA TYR A 46 6.19 1.82 -3.11
C TYR A 46 6.88 2.44 -1.89
N HIS A 47 7.40 3.63 -2.09
CA HIS A 47 8.04 4.43 -1.06
C HIS A 47 7.46 5.85 -1.04
N TRP A 48 7.11 6.31 0.16
CA TRP A 48 6.87 7.72 0.46
C TRP A 48 6.90 7.96 1.97
N LEU A 49 7.01 9.22 2.37
CA LEU A 49 6.91 9.61 3.78
C LEU A 49 5.48 9.43 4.27
N THR A 50 5.30 8.87 5.46
CA THR A 50 3.98 8.71 6.12
C THR A 50 3.07 7.58 5.62
N ILE A 51 3.61 6.53 4.94
CA ILE A 51 2.86 5.32 4.53
C ILE A 51 1.91 4.82 5.62
N TRP A 52 2.42 4.64 6.85
CA TRP A 52 1.62 4.12 7.96
C TRP A 52 0.40 5.01 8.24
N THR A 53 0.63 6.30 8.42
CA THR A 53 -0.42 7.29 8.71
C THR A 53 -1.45 7.34 7.59
N ASN A 54 -1.03 7.33 6.32
CA ASN A 54 -1.96 7.35 5.20
C ASN A 54 -2.77 6.05 5.12
N VAL A 55 -2.14 4.88 5.33
CA VAL A 55 -2.86 3.59 5.33
C VAL A 55 -3.91 3.58 6.43
N VAL A 56 -3.56 3.95 7.65
CA VAL A 56 -4.50 4.00 8.79
C VAL A 56 -5.66 4.95 8.48
N LYS A 57 -5.37 6.19 8.03
CA LYS A 57 -6.40 7.18 7.69
C LYS A 57 -7.35 6.66 6.61
N ASN A 58 -6.84 6.03 5.56
CA ASN A 58 -7.68 5.56 4.44
C ASN A 58 -8.51 4.33 4.81
N ILE A 59 -7.95 3.37 5.55
CA ILE A 59 -8.68 2.17 5.98
C ILE A 59 -9.74 2.53 7.02
N LEU A 60 -9.46 3.41 7.98
CA LEU A 60 -10.46 3.88 8.95
C LEU A 60 -11.61 4.65 8.29
N SER A 61 -11.39 5.21 7.09
CA SER A 61 -12.42 5.88 6.29
C SER A 61 -13.11 4.97 5.28
N CYS A 62 -12.80 3.67 5.26
CA CYS A 62 -13.41 2.73 4.32
C CYS A 62 -14.87 2.49 4.71
N PRO A 63 -15.86 2.74 3.83
CA PRO A 63 -17.27 2.59 4.19
C PRO A 63 -17.73 1.13 4.36
N VAL A 64 -16.90 0.16 3.99
CA VAL A 64 -17.18 -1.27 4.06
C VAL A 64 -16.64 -1.90 5.35
N CYS A 65 -15.62 -1.29 5.97
CA CYS A 65 -14.97 -1.78 7.18
C CYS A 65 -15.51 -1.08 8.42
#